data_AF-A0A8S2RF77-F1
#
_entry.id   AF-A0A8S2RF77-F1
#
_cell.length_a   1.000
_cell.length_b   1.000
_cell.length_c   1.000
_cell.angle_alpha   90.00
_cell.angle_beta   90.00
_cell.angle_gamma   90.00
#
_symmetry.space_group_name_H-M   'P 1'
#
loop_
_entity.id
_entity.type
_entity.pdbx_description
1 polymer ?
#
loop_
_entity_poly.entity_id
_entity_poly.type
_entity_poly.pdbx_seq_one_letter_code
_entity_poly.pdbx_strand_id
1 'polypeptide(L)' 'MATSDTMSHILLFPITIPDENNNLPYFIRNNYQLNVSEATRIGSRFLWPEAQDQDQPPNNIQFTYTNYDK' A
#
# COMPACT_ATOMS: atom_id res chain seq x y z
N MET A 1 -53.13 23.99 -30.85
CA MET A 1 -51.69 23.97 -31.11
C MET A 1 -51.02 23.58 -29.81
N ALA A 2 -50.56 22.34 -29.67
CA ALA A 2 -49.86 21.87 -28.48
C ALA A 2 -48.40 21.65 -28.87
N THR A 3 -47.50 22.50 -28.38
CA THR A 3 -46.07 22.26 -28.51
C THR A 3 -45.70 21.16 -27.53
N SER A 4 -45.35 19.98 -28.05
CA SER A 4 -44.83 18.86 -27.26
C SER A 4 -43.47 19.26 -26.71
N ASP A 5 -43.43 19.63 -25.44
CA ASP A 5 -42.19 19.92 -24.74
C ASP A 5 -41.41 18.61 -24.55
N THR A 6 -40.35 18.41 -25.32
CA THR A 6 -39.51 17.22 -25.20
C THR A 6 -38.62 17.35 -23.97
N MET A 7 -38.99 16.66 -22.89
CA MET A 7 -38.20 16.54 -21.67
C MET A 7 -36.92 15.74 -21.92
N SER A 8 -35.77 16.39 -21.78
CA SER A 8 -34.47 15.71 -21.74
C SER A 8 -34.23 15.12 -20.36
N HIS A 9 -33.77 13.87 -20.31
CA HIS A 9 -33.39 13.19 -19.06
C HIS A 9 -31.89 12.96 -19.05
N ILE A 10 -31.24 13.39 -17.97
CA ILE A 10 -29.82 13.11 -17.72
C ILE A 10 -29.76 11.95 -16.72
N LEU A 11 -29.08 10.89 -17.10
CA LEU A 11 -28.83 9.74 -16.23
C LEU A 11 -27.36 9.76 -15.80
N LEU A 12 -27.14 9.75 -14.48
CA LEU A 12 -25.81 9.61 -13.89
C LEU A 12 -25.54 8.12 -13.68
N PHE A 13 -24.43 7.63 -14.24
CA PHE A 13 -23.98 6.26 -14.06
C PHE A 13 -22.63 6.26 -13.34
N PRO A 14 -22.60 6.08 -12.00
CA PRO A 14 -21.34 6.04 -11.26
C PRO A 14 -20.58 4.76 -11.62
N ILE A 15 -19.31 4.92 -12.00
CA ILE A 15 -18.39 3.82 -12.27
C ILE A 15 -17.37 3.79 -11.14
N THR A 16 -17.14 2.60 -10.58
CA THR A 16 -16.08 2.36 -9.59
C THR A 16 -15.07 1.38 -10.19
N ILE A 17 -13.80 1.74 -10.12
CA ILE A 17 -12.69 0.87 -10.51
C ILE A 17 -12.08 0.33 -9.22
N PRO A 18 -12.09 -0.99 -8.98
CA PRO A 18 -11.43 -1.57 -7.82
C PRO A 18 -9.92 -1.48 -7.96
N ASP A 19 -9.24 -1.32 -6.83
CA ASP A 19 -7.78 -1.35 -6.75
C ASP A 19 -7.27 -2.80 -6.86
N GLU A 20 -6.21 -2.98 -7.64
CA GLU A 20 -5.54 -4.27 -7.88
C GLU A 20 -4.12 -4.17 -7.33
N ASN A 21 -3.64 -5.22 -6.66
CA ASN A 21 -2.24 -5.26 -6.26
C ASN A 21 -1.34 -5.49 -7.46
N ASN A 22 -0.79 -4.39 -7.94
CA ASN A 22 0.20 -4.36 -8.99
C ASN A 22 1.43 -3.55 -8.59
N ASN A 23 1.49 -3.05 -7.36
CA ASN A 23 2.65 -2.36 -6.82
C ASN A 23 3.43 -3.32 -5.93
N LEU A 24 4.74 -3.39 -6.14
CA LEU A 24 5.60 -4.20 -5.28
C LEU A 24 6.00 -3.38 -4.05
N PRO A 25 6.06 -4.00 -2.87
CA PRO A 25 6.50 -3.30 -1.68
C PRO A 25 7.98 -2.94 -1.79
N TYR A 26 8.35 -1.76 -1.32
CA TYR A 26 9.71 -1.23 -1.38
C TYR A 26 10.15 -0.59 -0.07
N PHE A 27 11.46 -0.61 0.19
CA PHE A 27 12.04 0.15 1.30
C PHE A 27 12.36 1.58 0.86
N ILE A 28 12.13 2.54 1.76
CA ILE A 28 12.40 3.97 1.50
C ILE A 28 13.89 4.22 1.22
N ARG A 29 14.77 3.46 1.88
CA ARG A 29 16.22 3.56 1.70
C ARG A 29 16.78 2.26 1.15
N ASN A 30 17.79 2.38 0.29
CA ASN A 30 18.53 1.25 -0.23
C ASN A 30 19.44 0.58 0.82
N ASN A 31 19.76 1.30 1.91
CA ASN A 31 20.63 0.82 2.97
C ASN A 31 20.16 1.35 4.34
N TYR A 32 20.09 0.47 5.32
CA TYR A 32 19.87 0.78 6.73
C TYR A 32 21.07 0.26 7.53
N GLN A 33 21.69 1.14 8.30
CA GLN A 33 22.79 0.80 9.19
C GLN A 33 22.31 0.88 10.63
N LEU A 34 22.65 -0.14 11.42
CA LEU A 34 22.38 -0.21 12.84
C LEU A 34 23.67 -0.57 13.57
N ASN A 35 24.09 0.30 14.49
CA ASN A 35 25.24 0.03 15.34
C ASN A 35 24.76 -0.57 16.65
N VAL A 36 25.15 -1.82 16.92
CA VAL A 36 24.75 -2.57 18.11
C VAL A 36 25.97 -2.76 19.00
N SER A 37 25.84 -2.48 20.30
CA SER A 37 26.90 -2.74 21.27
C SER A 37 27.08 -4.25 21.43
N GLU A 38 28.33 -4.73 21.53
CA GLU A 38 28.63 -6.12 21.85
C GLU A 38 28.07 -6.55 23.22
N ALA A 39 27.86 -5.60 24.13
CA ALA A 39 27.26 -5.85 25.44
C ALA A 39 25.72 -6.00 25.38
N THR A 40 25.12 -5.92 24.18
CA THR A 40 23.66 -5.98 24.03
C THR A 40 23.14 -7.35 24.42
N ARG A 41 22.12 -7.37 25.27
CA ARG A 41 21.53 -8.60 25.79
C ARG A 41 20.83 -9.39 24.69
N ILE A 42 20.95 -10.71 24.74
CA ILE A 42 20.17 -11.63 23.90
C ILE A 42 18.67 -11.36 24.08
N GLY A 43 17.94 -11.30 22.96
CA GLY A 43 16.51 -11.00 22.92
C GLY A 43 16.18 -9.51 22.89
N SER A 44 17.19 -8.62 22.83
CA SER A 44 16.96 -7.20 22.56
C SER A 44 16.29 -7.00 21.21
N ARG A 45 15.36 -6.05 21.13
CA ARG A 45 14.61 -5.72 19.92
C ARG A 45 15.15 -4.42 19.33
N PHE A 46 15.25 -4.37 18.01
CA PHE A 46 15.64 -3.19 17.26
C PHE A 46 14.53 -2.83 16.29
N LEU A 47 14.44 -1.54 15.95
CA LEU A 47 13.51 -1.10 14.93
C LEU A 47 13.95 -1.67 13.58
N TRP A 48 13.05 -2.41 12.96
CA TRP A 48 13.23 -2.90 11.61
C TRP A 48 12.66 -1.87 10.64
N PRO A 49 13.32 -1.62 9.49
CA PRO A 49 12.73 -0.77 8.46
C PRO A 49 11.42 -1.38 7.96
N GLU A 50 10.44 -0.50 7.76
CA GLU A 50 9.14 -0.85 7.21
C GLU A 50 9.18 -0.69 5.68
N ALA A 51 8.65 -1.68 4.97
CA ALA A 51 8.40 -1.58 3.54
C ALA A 51 7.09 -0.82 3.30
N GLN A 52 7.03 -0.05 2.22
CA GLN A 52 5.86 0.70 1.79
C GLN A 52 5.29 0.10 0.52
N ASP A 53 3.97 0.17 0.40
CA ASP A 53 3.22 -0.25 -0.78
C ASP A 53 2.25 0.88 -1.17
N GLN A 54 2.03 1.07 -2.47
CA GLN A 54 1.15 2.13 -3.00
C GLN A 54 -0.28 1.67 -3.25
N ASP A 55 -0.56 0.37 -3.12
CA ASP A 55 -1.90 -0.19 -3.25
C ASP A 55 -2.84 0.28 -2.11
N GLN A 56 -4.14 0.35 -2.39
CA GLN A 56 -5.14 0.79 -1.43
C GLN A 56 -5.52 -0.33 -0.46
N PRO A 57 -5.70 -0.02 0.85
CA PRO A 57 -6.26 -0.99 1.79
C PRO A 57 -7.67 -1.41 1.37
N PRO A 58 -8.09 -2.67 1.61
CA PRO A 58 -7.37 -3.75 2.30
C PRO A 58 -6.54 -4.63 1.35
N ASN A 59 -6.45 -4.27 0.06
CA ASN A 59 -6.15 -5.16 -1.05
C ASN A 59 -4.66 -5.39 -1.32
N ASN A 60 -3.74 -5.17 -0.37
CA ASN A 60 -2.48 -5.94 -0.19
C ASN A 60 -1.39 -5.23 0.62
N ILE A 61 -1.57 -5.18 1.93
CA ILE A 61 -0.50 -4.84 2.88
C ILE A 61 -0.31 -5.98 3.87
N GLN A 62 0.19 -7.13 3.38
CA GLN A 62 0.75 -8.19 4.24
C GLN A 62 2.26 -8.29 4.00
N PHE A 63 3.03 -7.67 4.88
CA PHE A 63 4.48 -7.72 4.82
C PHE A 63 5.02 -8.95 5.56
N THR A 64 5.75 -9.81 4.85
CA THR A 64 6.56 -10.88 5.46
C THR A 64 8.04 -10.51 5.30
N TYR A 65 8.76 -10.47 6.42
CA TYR A 65 10.19 -10.16 6.43
C TYR A 65 11.00 -11.44 6.70
N THR A 66 11.92 -11.79 5.81
CA THR A 66 12.83 -12.92 5.95
C THR A 66 14.27 -12.43 5.94
N ASN A 67 15.06 -12.79 6.97
CA ASN A 67 16.51 -12.64 6.89
C ASN A 67 17.06 -13.74 5.99
N TYR A 68 17.78 -13.36 4.95
CA TYR A 68 18.57 -14.30 4.16
C TYR A 68 19.93 -14.44 4.86
N ASP A 69 20.10 -15.50 5.63
CA ASP A 69 21.44 -15.99 5.95
C ASP A 69 22.04 -16.52 4.63
N LYS A 70 23.15 -15.93 4.18
CA LYS A 70 23.94 -16.47 3.07
C LYS A 70 24.82 -17.61 3.55
#